data_AF-A0A938X5Q4-F1
#
_entry.id   AF-A0A938X5Q4-F1
#
_cell.length_a   1.000
_cell.length_b   1.000
_cell.length_c   1.000
_cell.angle_alpha   90.00
_cell.angle_beta   90.00
_cell.angle_gamma   90.00
#
_symmetry.space_group_name_H-M   'P 1'
#
loop_
_entity.id
_entity.type
_entity.pdbx_description
1 polymer ?
#
loop_
_entity_poly.entity_id
_entity_poly.type
_entity_poly.pdbx_seq_one_letter_code
_entity_poly.pdbx_strand_id
1 'polypeptide(L)'
;MKKYLNKFKIYWSKVPDWLQDSLSFITSISAFIGLIYGAAKVIYKALLQITGNTLPIDFPWIICILLLIVIVFMRSKIKQYKKSLWTRLENDAGSYYSVLHDFRNFYFDILTNHKNKKLSPAFLTSITQNFLVNMLDKLCNIYAAYTGSTINTCIKLIGKENEEINFDEIDMDNATVYTYARSSNISKMREDASNDKPVLVKENTDFAYIIKPPSFYKKQYFYEQDLHLFNEALKKHKEEYKNTNTDYWTFYRAAIVVPIRIAHTHLYFTQKTDPKDYHIVGFLCIDTMSTEAFIPEYEEQFIQIAKSFSALIYVVMNKYGFYLKKSKNGYKRPRKKAMKKEEISTNDTENKSDL
;
A
#
# COMPACT_ATOMS: atom_id res chain seq x y z
N MET A 1 13.71 -26.13 -45.69
CA MET A 1 12.71 -25.26 -45.00
C MET A 1 12.82 -25.29 -43.47
N LYS A 2 12.73 -26.45 -42.80
CA LYS A 2 12.89 -26.58 -41.31
C LYS A 2 14.17 -25.95 -40.74
N LYS A 3 15.33 -26.11 -41.41
CA LYS A 3 16.62 -25.55 -40.97
C LYS A 3 16.67 -24.00 -41.01
N TYR A 4 15.90 -23.37 -41.90
CA TYR A 4 15.81 -21.91 -42.03
C TYR A 4 14.82 -21.31 -41.03
N LEU A 5 13.67 -21.97 -40.80
CA LEU A 5 12.72 -21.59 -39.74
C LEU A 5 13.35 -21.63 -38.35
N ASN A 6 14.19 -22.64 -38.09
CA ASN A 6 14.89 -22.76 -36.80
C ASN A 6 15.95 -21.66 -36.61
N LYS A 7 16.68 -21.30 -37.67
CA LYS A 7 17.60 -20.16 -37.65
C LYS A 7 16.85 -18.85 -37.41
N PHE A 8 15.75 -18.61 -38.12
CA PHE A 8 14.94 -17.40 -37.95
C PHE A 8 14.42 -17.27 -36.52
N LYS A 9 13.92 -18.36 -35.92
CA LYS A 9 13.43 -18.36 -34.53
C LYS A 9 14.53 -18.00 -33.52
N ILE A 10 15.76 -18.48 -33.75
CA ILE A 10 16.95 -18.18 -32.93
C ILE A 10 17.41 -16.71 -33.09
N TYR A 11 17.27 -16.13 -34.28
CA TYR A 11 17.58 -14.70 -34.49
C TYR A 11 16.46 -13.80 -33.96
N TRP A 12 15.20 -14.20 -34.14
CA TRP A 12 14.04 -13.47 -33.68
C TRP A 12 13.97 -13.41 -32.15
N SER A 13 14.32 -14.49 -31.45
CA SER A 13 14.40 -14.51 -29.98
C SER A 13 15.49 -13.61 -29.40
N LYS A 14 16.37 -13.02 -30.23
CA LYS A 14 17.38 -12.03 -29.82
C LYS A 14 16.92 -10.60 -30.05
N VAL A 15 15.79 -10.40 -30.72
CA VAL A 15 15.18 -9.09 -30.90
C VAL A 15 14.51 -8.69 -29.59
N PRO A 16 14.70 -7.45 -29.08
CA PRO A 16 14.01 -7.00 -27.88
C PRO A 16 12.48 -7.11 -28.01
N ASP A 17 11.79 -7.53 -26.94
CA ASP A 17 10.35 -7.80 -26.95
C ASP A 17 9.53 -6.60 -27.46
N TRP A 18 9.90 -5.39 -27.05
CA TRP A 18 9.23 -4.17 -27.51
C TRP A 18 9.26 -3.98 -29.05
N LEU A 19 10.32 -4.44 -29.72
CA LEU A 19 10.45 -4.35 -31.18
C LEU A 19 9.65 -5.48 -31.86
N GLN A 20 9.62 -6.67 -31.26
CA GLN A 20 8.78 -7.77 -31.73
C GLN A 20 7.29 -7.38 -31.65
N ASP A 21 6.87 -6.80 -30.52
CA ASP A 21 5.50 -6.34 -30.29
C ASP A 21 5.12 -5.21 -31.23
N SER A 22 6.04 -4.26 -31.47
CA SER A 22 5.83 -3.18 -32.44
C SER A 22 5.64 -3.70 -33.86
N LEU A 23 6.43 -4.70 -34.28
CA LEU A 23 6.31 -5.32 -35.60
C LEU A 23 5.03 -6.16 -35.72
N SER A 24 4.65 -6.90 -34.67
CA SER A 24 3.39 -7.63 -34.59
C SER A 24 2.19 -6.68 -34.69
N PHE A 25 2.28 -5.54 -34.02
CA PHE A 25 1.25 -4.51 -34.04
C PHE A 25 1.13 -3.86 -35.43
N ILE A 26 2.24 -3.48 -36.06
CA ILE A 26 2.25 -2.91 -37.43
C ILE A 26 1.71 -3.92 -38.44
N THR A 27 2.11 -5.19 -38.34
CA THR A 27 1.62 -6.24 -39.24
C THR A 27 0.12 -6.50 -39.05
N SER A 28 -0.38 -6.47 -37.81
CA SER A 28 -1.81 -6.58 -37.50
C SER A 28 -2.62 -5.41 -38.07
N ILE A 29 -2.12 -4.18 -37.93
CA ILE A 29 -2.73 -2.99 -38.56
C ILE A 29 -2.72 -3.12 -40.09
N SER A 30 -1.61 -3.56 -40.66
CA SER A 30 -1.45 -3.68 -42.12
C SER A 30 -2.41 -4.72 -42.70
N ALA A 31 -2.60 -5.85 -41.99
CA ALA A 31 -3.58 -6.87 -42.34
C ALA A 31 -5.02 -6.35 -42.26
N PHE A 32 -5.36 -5.60 -41.21
CA PHE A 32 -6.69 -5.00 -41.04
C PHE A 32 -6.99 -3.96 -42.14
N ILE A 33 -6.02 -3.11 -42.47
CA ILE A 33 -6.14 -2.13 -43.57
C ILE A 33 -6.27 -2.84 -44.92
N GLY A 34 -5.52 -3.93 -45.14
CA GLY A 34 -5.62 -4.74 -46.35
C GLY A 34 -7.02 -5.34 -46.53
N LEU A 35 -7.64 -5.82 -45.44
CA LEU A 35 -9.02 -6.31 -45.46
C LEU A 35 -10.02 -5.21 -45.81
N ILE A 36 -9.91 -4.03 -45.19
CA ILE A 36 -10.78 -2.88 -45.48
C ILE A 36 -10.64 -2.45 -46.94
N TYR A 37 -9.40 -2.36 -47.45
CA TYR A 37 -9.14 -2.02 -48.85
C TYR A 37 -9.75 -3.03 -49.82
N GLY A 38 -9.58 -4.34 -49.54
CA GLY A 38 -10.17 -5.41 -50.34
C GLY A 38 -11.69 -5.31 -50.39
N ALA A 39 -12.34 -5.13 -49.23
CA ALA A 39 -13.79 -4.96 -49.14
C ALA A 39 -14.28 -3.71 -49.89
N ALA A 40 -13.61 -2.57 -49.70
CA ALA A 40 -13.95 -1.32 -50.37
C ALA A 40 -13.84 -1.43 -51.90
N LYS A 41 -12.83 -2.13 -52.42
CA LYS A 41 -12.65 -2.37 -53.85
C LYS A 41 -13.74 -3.26 -54.44
N VAL A 42 -14.19 -4.28 -53.71
CA VAL A 42 -15.30 -5.17 -54.13
C VAL A 42 -16.61 -4.38 -54.18
N ILE A 43 -16.92 -3.61 -53.13
CA ILE A 43 -18.13 -2.77 -53.06
C ILE A 43 -18.13 -1.73 -54.19
N TYR A 44 -16.99 -1.08 -54.44
CA TYR A 44 -16.86 -0.13 -55.54
C TYR A 44 -17.13 -0.77 -56.90
N LYS A 45 -16.56 -1.96 -57.16
CA LYS A 45 -16.80 -2.70 -58.41
C LYS A 45 -18.27 -3.08 -58.59
N ALA A 46 -18.95 -3.48 -57.51
CA ALA A 46 -20.38 -3.79 -57.53
C ALA A 46 -21.24 -2.54 -57.79
N LEU A 47 -20.92 -1.42 -57.15
CA LEU A 47 -21.61 -0.15 -57.39
C LEU A 47 -21.43 0.36 -58.83
N LEU A 48 -20.24 0.20 -59.40
CA LEU A 48 -19.93 0.60 -60.77
C LEU A 48 -20.74 -0.21 -61.81
N GLN A 49 -20.98 -1.51 -61.53
CA GLN A 49 -21.87 -2.34 -62.34
C GLN A 49 -23.33 -1.91 -62.27
N ILE A 50 -23.76 -1.32 -61.15
CA ILE A 50 -25.16 -0.93 -60.92
C ILE A 50 -25.44 0.49 -61.44
N THR A 51 -24.52 1.43 -61.25
CA THR A 51 -24.78 2.86 -61.52
C THR A 51 -24.19 3.37 -62.83
N GLY A 52 -23.32 2.61 -63.49
CA GLY A 52 -22.68 2.98 -64.77
C GLY A 52 -21.73 4.18 -64.70
N ASN A 53 -21.63 4.86 -63.56
CA ASN A 53 -20.81 6.05 -63.36
C ASN A 53 -19.51 5.70 -62.64
N THR A 54 -18.37 6.10 -63.22
CA THR A 54 -17.07 6.03 -62.56
C THR A 54 -16.90 7.24 -61.64
N LEU A 55 -16.95 7.04 -60.33
CA LEU A 55 -16.45 8.04 -59.39
C LEU A 55 -14.90 7.97 -59.39
N PRO A 56 -14.18 9.09 -59.59
CA PRO A 56 -12.72 9.08 -59.60
C PRO A 56 -12.18 8.98 -58.15
N ILE A 57 -12.32 7.81 -57.54
CA ILE A 57 -11.86 7.54 -56.18
C ILE A 57 -10.46 6.95 -56.23
N ASP A 58 -9.48 7.72 -55.78
CA ASP A 58 -8.09 7.26 -55.64
C ASP A 58 -7.88 6.56 -54.29
N PHE A 59 -8.17 5.26 -54.26
CA PHE A 59 -8.07 4.44 -53.06
C PHE A 59 -6.69 4.45 -52.37
N PRO A 60 -5.54 4.46 -53.09
CA PRO A 60 -4.23 4.71 -52.50
C PRO A 60 -4.18 5.92 -51.56
N TRP A 61 -4.72 7.08 -51.97
CA TRP A 61 -4.73 8.28 -51.11
C TRP A 61 -5.60 8.11 -49.88
N ILE A 62 -6.74 7.42 -49.99
CA ILE A 62 -7.62 7.13 -48.84
C ILE A 62 -6.89 6.26 -47.81
N ILE A 63 -6.15 5.24 -48.24
CA ILE A 63 -5.35 4.39 -47.35
C ILE A 63 -4.25 5.22 -46.68
N CYS A 64 -3.55 6.07 -47.44
CA CYS A 64 -2.51 6.96 -46.89
C CYS A 64 -3.08 7.88 -45.81
N ILE A 65 -4.28 8.44 -46.01
CA ILE A 65 -4.96 9.29 -45.02
C ILE A 65 -5.36 8.47 -43.78
N LEU A 66 -5.93 7.27 -43.95
CA LEU A 66 -6.28 6.39 -42.83
C LEU A 66 -5.07 5.99 -42.00
N LEU A 67 -3.96 5.62 -42.65
CA LEU A 67 -2.69 5.33 -41.98
C LEU A 67 -2.19 6.54 -41.19
N LEU A 68 -2.27 7.73 -41.78
CA LEU A 68 -1.87 8.97 -41.11
C LEU A 68 -2.73 9.24 -39.88
N ILE A 69 -4.06 9.04 -39.95
CA ILE A 69 -4.97 9.16 -38.80
C ILE A 69 -4.59 8.17 -37.70
N VAL A 70 -4.34 6.90 -38.04
CA VAL A 70 -3.93 5.87 -37.07
C VAL A 70 -2.60 6.24 -36.42
N ILE A 71 -1.61 6.70 -37.19
CA ILE A 71 -0.31 7.16 -36.67
C ILE A 71 -0.49 8.35 -35.72
N VAL A 72 -1.32 9.34 -36.08
CA VAL A 72 -1.61 10.51 -35.23
C VAL A 72 -2.29 10.09 -33.93
N PHE A 73 -3.29 9.20 -34.01
CA PHE A 73 -3.99 8.65 -32.85
C PHE A 73 -3.03 7.88 -31.94
N MET A 74 -2.18 7.02 -32.51
CA MET A 74 -1.14 6.29 -31.79
C MET A 74 -0.16 7.22 -31.08
N ARG A 75 0.34 8.26 -31.76
CA ARG A 75 1.23 9.26 -31.14
C ARG A 75 0.54 9.97 -29.98
N SER A 76 -0.75 10.28 -30.11
CA SER A 76 -1.55 10.86 -29.03
C SER A 76 -1.65 9.92 -27.82
N LYS A 77 -1.97 8.64 -28.04
CA LYS A 77 -2.03 7.61 -26.99
C LYS A 77 -0.67 7.38 -26.32
N ILE A 78 0.42 7.30 -27.09
CA ILE A 78 1.79 7.19 -26.54
C ILE A 78 2.14 8.41 -25.70
N LYS A 79 1.78 9.63 -26.15
CA LYS A 79 2.00 10.86 -25.38
C LYS A 79 1.23 10.85 -24.06
N GLN A 80 -0.04 10.42 -24.09
CA GLN A 80 -0.87 10.26 -22.90
C GLN A 80 -0.28 9.23 -21.94
N TYR A 81 0.14 8.07 -22.45
CA TYR A 81 0.78 7.01 -21.68
C TYR A 81 2.08 7.50 -21.02
N LYS A 82 2.96 8.16 -21.78
CA LYS A 82 4.18 8.75 -21.24
C LYS A 82 3.89 9.75 -20.12
N LYS A 83 2.90 10.63 -20.30
CA LYS A 83 2.49 11.58 -19.25
C LYS A 83 2.05 10.85 -17.98
N SER A 84 1.18 9.83 -18.11
CA SER A 84 0.74 9.02 -16.98
C SER A 84 1.89 8.28 -16.30
N LEU A 85 2.84 7.75 -17.08
CA LEU A 85 4.03 7.07 -16.56
C LEU A 85 4.91 8.02 -15.76
N TRP A 86 5.16 9.23 -16.26
CA TRP A 86 5.92 10.25 -15.54
C TRP A 86 5.23 10.66 -14.24
N THR A 87 3.91 10.84 -14.25
CA THR A 87 3.15 11.13 -13.03
C THR A 87 3.25 9.99 -12.01
N ARG A 88 3.22 8.73 -12.45
CA ARG A 88 3.41 7.57 -11.56
C ARG A 88 4.83 7.54 -10.98
N LEU A 89 5.85 7.72 -11.83
CA LEU A 89 7.25 7.74 -11.39
C LEU A 89 7.54 8.88 -10.40
N GLU A 90 7.01 10.07 -10.65
CA GLU A 90 7.15 11.22 -9.76
C GLU A 90 6.48 10.96 -8.41
N ASN A 91 5.26 10.41 -8.43
CA ASN A 91 4.57 10.05 -7.19
C ASN A 91 5.28 8.93 -6.44
N ASP A 92 5.78 7.91 -7.12
CA ASP A 92 6.53 6.83 -6.48
C ASP A 92 7.83 7.35 -5.91
N ALA A 93 8.76 7.81 -6.75
CA ALA A 93 10.08 8.21 -6.30
C ALA A 93 10.01 9.36 -5.29
N GLY A 94 9.18 10.38 -5.57
CA GLY A 94 9.03 11.55 -4.73
C GLY A 94 8.32 11.24 -3.41
N SER A 95 7.18 10.54 -3.45
CA SER A 95 6.42 10.25 -2.23
C SER A 95 7.13 9.21 -1.36
N TYR A 96 7.70 8.15 -1.94
CA TYR A 96 8.48 7.19 -1.17
C TYR A 96 9.70 7.85 -0.53
N TYR A 97 10.46 8.65 -1.27
CA TYR A 97 11.62 9.34 -0.71
C TYR A 97 11.21 10.29 0.43
N SER A 98 10.15 11.10 0.24
CA SER A 98 9.62 11.97 1.28
C SER A 98 9.26 11.18 2.54
N VAL A 99 8.51 10.08 2.38
CA VAL A 99 8.10 9.23 3.52
C VAL A 99 9.32 8.65 4.25
N LEU A 100 10.32 8.14 3.53
CA LEU A 100 11.52 7.57 4.15
C LEU A 100 12.37 8.64 4.84
N HIS A 101 12.48 9.81 4.22
CA HIS A 101 13.18 10.97 4.78
C HIS A 101 12.50 11.45 6.08
N ASP A 102 11.18 11.60 6.05
CA ASP A 102 10.39 12.07 7.18
C ASP A 102 10.35 11.01 8.29
N PHE A 103 10.30 9.73 7.94
CA PHE A 103 10.41 8.61 8.89
C PHE A 103 11.74 8.67 9.64
N ARG A 104 12.86 8.86 8.93
CA ARG A 104 14.18 9.01 9.54
C ARG A 104 14.19 10.21 10.49
N ASN A 105 13.70 11.36 10.06
CA ASN A 105 13.69 12.57 10.88
C ASN A 105 12.81 12.39 12.13
N PHE A 106 11.59 11.89 11.97
CA PHE A 106 10.68 11.53 13.06
C PHE A 106 11.35 10.61 14.09
N TYR A 107 12.04 9.57 13.63
CA TYR A 107 12.75 8.63 14.50
C TYR A 107 13.80 9.35 15.37
N PHE A 108 14.63 10.20 14.76
CA PHE A 108 15.68 10.94 15.48
C PHE A 108 15.12 12.10 16.31
N ASP A 109 13.99 12.67 15.94
CA ASP A 109 13.30 13.70 16.72
C ASP A 109 12.79 13.14 18.05
N ILE A 110 12.20 11.94 18.05
CA ILE A 110 11.82 11.25 19.30
C ILE A 110 13.05 11.05 20.19
N LEU A 111 14.16 10.56 19.61
CA LEU A 111 15.40 10.33 20.37
C LEU A 111 15.96 11.61 20.99
N THR A 112 16.01 12.68 20.20
CA THR A 112 16.53 13.98 20.60
C THR A 112 15.66 14.62 21.68
N ASN A 113 14.33 14.61 21.49
CA ASN A 113 13.40 15.17 22.46
C ASN A 113 13.36 14.37 23.76
N HIS A 114 13.51 13.04 23.70
CA HIS A 114 13.68 12.22 24.90
C HIS A 114 14.98 12.58 25.64
N LYS A 115 16.12 12.65 24.94
CA LYS A 115 17.42 13.03 25.53
C LYS A 115 17.34 14.39 26.24
N ASN A 116 16.63 15.34 25.63
CA ASN A 116 16.44 16.70 26.13
C ASN A 116 15.29 16.82 27.14
N LYS A 117 14.63 15.72 27.53
CA LYS A 117 13.49 15.68 28.46
C LYS A 117 12.30 16.56 28.04
N LYS A 118 12.11 16.73 26.73
CA LYS A 118 10.99 17.48 26.13
C LYS A 118 9.85 16.58 25.64
N LEU A 119 9.98 15.26 25.81
CA LEU A 119 9.03 14.28 25.29
C LEU A 119 7.86 14.03 26.26
N SER A 120 6.88 14.93 26.27
CA SER A 120 5.60 14.69 26.96
C SER A 120 4.73 13.69 26.18
N PRO A 121 3.81 12.96 26.83
CA PRO A 121 2.88 12.05 26.14
C PRO A 121 2.08 12.76 25.04
N ALA A 122 1.55 13.95 25.32
CA ALA A 122 0.77 14.73 24.35
C ALA A 122 1.62 15.14 23.14
N PHE A 123 2.86 15.61 23.37
CA PHE A 123 3.77 15.96 22.28
C PHE A 123 4.13 14.75 21.44
N LEU A 124 4.47 13.62 22.07
CA LEU A 124 4.79 12.36 21.39
C LEU A 124 3.62 11.85 20.53
N THR A 125 2.39 11.87 21.07
CA THR A 125 1.18 11.50 20.31
C THR A 125 0.99 12.44 19.11
N SER A 126 1.08 13.75 19.32
CA SER A 126 0.90 14.74 18.25
C SER A 126 1.91 14.58 17.11
N ILE A 127 3.21 14.47 17.41
CA ILE A 127 4.22 14.29 16.34
C ILE A 127 4.06 12.94 15.62
N THR A 128 3.60 11.90 16.32
CA THR A 128 3.37 10.58 15.74
C THR A 128 2.16 10.60 14.81
N GLN A 129 1.04 11.17 15.25
CA GLN A 129 -0.15 11.32 14.41
C GLN A 129 0.14 12.18 13.18
N ASN A 130 0.81 13.32 13.34
CA ASN A 130 1.18 14.18 12.22
C ASN A 130 2.05 13.45 11.18
N PHE A 131 3.06 12.69 11.63
CA PHE A 131 3.87 11.87 10.73
C PHE A 131 3.02 10.83 9.98
N LEU A 132 2.18 10.08 10.71
CA LEU A 132 1.35 9.03 10.12
C LEU A 132 0.32 9.58 9.13
N VAL A 133 -0.36 10.68 9.45
CA VAL A 133 -1.32 11.34 8.54
C VAL A 133 -0.63 11.77 7.25
N ASN A 134 0.53 12.44 7.35
CA ASN A 134 1.29 12.86 6.17
C ASN A 134 1.71 11.65 5.32
N MET A 135 2.16 10.57 5.95
CA MET A 135 2.52 9.34 5.26
C MET A 135 1.30 8.69 4.58
N LEU A 136 0.13 8.68 5.23
CA LEU A 136 -1.12 8.18 4.66
C LEU A 136 -1.57 9.00 3.44
N ASP A 137 -1.40 10.32 3.48
CA ASP A 137 -1.70 11.19 2.32
C ASP A 137 -0.78 10.91 1.14
N LYS A 138 0.51 10.65 1.40
CA LYS A 138 1.46 10.21 0.36
C LYS A 138 1.07 8.86 -0.23
N LEU A 139 0.61 7.93 0.59
CA LEU A 139 0.09 6.64 0.14
C LEU A 139 -1.16 6.80 -0.73
N CYS A 140 -2.09 7.67 -0.34
CA CYS A 140 -3.26 8.01 -1.16
C CYS A 140 -2.84 8.53 -2.55
N ASN A 141 -1.84 9.41 -2.61
CA ASN A 141 -1.35 9.97 -3.88
C ASN A 141 -0.73 8.90 -4.79
N ILE A 142 0.05 7.97 -4.24
CA ILE A 142 0.61 6.83 -4.99
C ILE A 142 -0.53 6.02 -5.61
N TYR A 143 -1.49 5.55 -4.79
CA TYR A 143 -2.60 4.75 -5.30
C TYR A 143 -3.48 5.52 -6.29
N ALA A 144 -3.75 6.80 -6.06
CA ALA A 144 -4.52 7.63 -6.97
C ALA A 144 -3.83 7.78 -8.34
N ALA A 145 -2.49 7.86 -8.37
CA ALA A 145 -1.72 7.92 -9.62
C ALA A 145 -1.79 6.62 -10.45
N TYR A 146 -1.94 5.47 -9.77
CA TYR A 146 -2.09 4.17 -10.43
C TYR A 146 -3.52 3.91 -10.88
N THR A 147 -4.49 4.19 -10.02
CA THR A 147 -5.90 3.81 -10.19
C THR A 147 -6.76 4.89 -10.84
N GLY A 148 -6.27 6.13 -10.90
CA GLY A 148 -7.07 7.29 -11.34
C GLY A 148 -8.25 7.62 -10.43
N SER A 149 -8.35 6.98 -9.26
CA SER A 149 -9.49 7.07 -8.35
C SER A 149 -9.13 7.84 -7.09
N THR A 150 -10.13 8.41 -6.41
CA THR A 150 -9.94 8.97 -5.06
C THR A 150 -9.73 7.83 -4.07
N ILE A 151 -8.64 7.91 -3.31
CA ILE A 151 -8.23 6.89 -2.35
C ILE A 151 -8.27 7.50 -0.94
N ASN A 152 -8.80 6.74 0.02
CA ASN A 152 -8.69 7.06 1.43
C ASN A 152 -7.89 5.97 2.14
N THR A 153 -7.15 6.34 3.18
CA THR A 153 -6.38 5.40 3.97
C THR A 153 -6.52 5.66 5.45
N CYS A 154 -6.43 4.59 6.26
CA CYS A 154 -6.40 4.72 7.71
C CYS A 154 -5.56 3.63 8.37
N ILE A 155 -5.10 3.92 9.58
CA ILE A 155 -4.42 2.99 10.46
C ILE A 155 -5.39 2.64 11.57
N LYS A 156 -5.68 1.35 11.72
CA LYS A 156 -6.46 0.81 12.83
C LYS A 156 -5.56 -0.02 13.73
N LEU A 157 -5.56 0.24 15.03
CA LEU A 157 -4.73 -0.48 15.99
C LEU A 157 -5.59 -1.46 16.79
N ILE A 158 -5.02 -2.63 17.11
CA ILE A 158 -5.66 -3.61 17.98
C ILE A 158 -5.55 -3.14 19.45
N GLY A 159 -6.63 -3.34 20.21
CA GLY A 159 -6.77 -2.93 21.61
C GLY A 159 -7.74 -1.76 21.77
N LYS A 160 -7.62 -1.06 22.90
CA LYS A 160 -8.34 0.20 23.13
C LYS A 160 -7.37 1.38 23.12
N GLU A 161 -7.92 2.55 22.86
CA GLU A 161 -7.17 3.79 22.94
C GLU A 161 -6.52 3.92 24.33
N ASN A 162 -5.22 4.22 24.35
CA ASN A 162 -4.40 4.38 25.57
C ASN A 162 -4.07 3.10 26.37
N GLU A 163 -4.50 1.91 25.93
CA GLU A 163 -4.02 0.62 26.49
C GLU A 163 -2.62 0.28 25.94
N GLU A 164 -1.83 -0.51 26.69
CA GLU A 164 -0.55 -1.00 26.18
C GLU A 164 -0.79 -1.98 25.02
N ILE A 165 -0.03 -1.86 23.94
CA ILE A 165 0.00 -2.86 22.87
C ILE A 165 0.47 -4.17 23.50
N ASN A 166 -0.44 -5.13 23.64
CA ASN A 166 -0.10 -6.45 24.16
C ASN A 166 0.55 -7.28 23.04
N PHE A 167 1.61 -8.00 23.39
CA PHE A 167 2.38 -8.87 22.51
C PHE A 167 1.90 -10.33 22.54
N ASP A 168 0.85 -10.60 23.32
CA ASP A 168 0.25 -11.92 23.44
C ASP A 168 -0.66 -12.25 22.23
N GLU A 169 -1.13 -13.50 22.19
CA GLU A 169 -2.05 -13.96 21.16
C GLU A 169 -3.34 -13.13 21.11
N ILE A 170 -3.80 -12.84 19.90
CA ILE A 170 -5.02 -12.08 19.69
C ILE A 170 -6.22 -12.97 20.04
N ASP A 171 -6.85 -12.68 21.17
CA ASP A 171 -8.13 -13.27 21.55
C ASP A 171 -9.22 -12.75 20.61
N MET A 172 -9.58 -13.56 19.61
CA MET A 172 -10.57 -13.20 18.59
C MET A 172 -11.95 -12.88 19.16
N ASP A 173 -12.29 -13.35 20.36
CA ASP A 173 -13.60 -13.10 20.94
C ASP A 173 -13.74 -11.70 21.54
N ASN A 174 -12.62 -11.14 22.01
CA ASN A 174 -12.57 -9.87 22.74
C ASN A 174 -11.71 -8.80 22.06
N ALA A 175 -10.91 -9.16 21.04
CA ALA A 175 -10.04 -8.23 20.35
C ALA A 175 -10.85 -7.13 19.66
N THR A 176 -10.52 -5.89 20.00
CA THR A 176 -11.08 -4.69 19.37
C THR A 176 -10.05 -4.01 18.49
N VAL A 177 -10.52 -3.21 17.54
CA VAL A 177 -9.71 -2.28 16.77
C VAL A 177 -10.29 -0.88 16.83
N TYR A 178 -9.44 0.14 16.86
CA TYR A 178 -9.85 1.54 16.80
C TYR A 178 -9.02 2.29 15.76
N THR A 179 -9.58 3.36 15.19
CA THR A 179 -8.88 4.17 14.19
C THR A 179 -7.90 5.09 14.90
N TYR A 180 -6.60 4.96 14.61
CA TYR A 180 -5.55 5.79 15.23
C TYR A 180 -5.16 7.00 14.39
N ALA A 181 -5.13 6.83 13.07
CA ALA A 181 -4.82 7.89 12.12
C ALA A 181 -5.57 7.65 10.81
N ARG A 182 -5.84 8.73 10.08
CA ARG A 182 -6.54 8.69 8.80
C ARG A 182 -5.94 9.74 7.86
N SER A 183 -5.99 9.48 6.55
CA SER A 183 -5.63 10.47 5.54
C SER A 183 -6.52 11.71 5.65
N SER A 184 -5.97 12.88 5.32
CA SER A 184 -6.62 14.18 5.47
C SER A 184 -7.73 14.42 4.46
N ASN A 185 -7.80 13.63 3.39
CA ASN A 185 -8.75 13.77 2.29
C ASN A 185 -10.09 13.04 2.52
N ILE A 186 -10.45 12.72 3.77
CA ILE A 186 -11.76 12.14 4.11
C ILE A 186 -12.86 13.20 4.00
N SER A 187 -14.06 12.79 3.57
CA SER A 187 -15.24 13.67 3.61
C SER A 187 -15.76 13.84 5.03
N LYS A 188 -16.26 15.03 5.36
CA LYS A 188 -16.85 15.32 6.67
C LYS A 188 -17.95 14.33 7.06
N MET A 189 -18.83 13.96 6.12
CA MET A 189 -19.87 12.96 6.37
C MET A 189 -19.30 11.61 6.82
N ARG A 190 -18.17 11.18 6.25
CA ARG A 190 -17.52 9.91 6.61
C ARG A 190 -16.76 10.02 7.92
N GLU A 191 -16.20 11.20 8.21
CA GLU A 191 -15.59 11.51 9.50
C GLU A 191 -16.65 11.46 10.61
N ASP A 192 -17.78 12.15 10.43
CA ASP A 192 -18.91 12.17 11.36
C ASP A 192 -19.53 10.76 11.56
N ALA A 193 -19.54 9.92 10.51
CA ALA A 193 -20.01 8.54 10.58
C ALA A 193 -18.99 7.58 11.25
N SER A 194 -17.73 7.97 11.36
CA SER A 194 -16.70 7.22 12.08
C SER A 194 -16.89 7.44 13.57
N ASN A 195 -17.70 6.59 14.22
CA ASN A 195 -17.64 6.49 15.67
C ASN A 195 -16.23 6.02 16.03
N ASP A 196 -15.38 6.86 16.62
CA ASP A 196 -14.01 6.53 17.08
C ASP A 196 -13.97 5.47 18.21
N LYS A 197 -15.09 4.79 18.42
CA LYS A 197 -15.24 3.69 19.36
C LYS A 197 -14.51 2.45 18.84
N PRO A 198 -13.85 1.70 19.73
CA PRO A 198 -13.32 0.39 19.38
C PRO A 198 -14.42 -0.53 18.86
N VAL A 199 -14.14 -1.24 17.78
CA VAL A 199 -15.03 -2.22 17.14
C VAL A 199 -14.42 -3.61 17.24
N LEU A 200 -15.23 -4.66 17.35
CA LEU A 200 -14.69 -6.01 17.48
C LEU A 200 -14.09 -6.48 16.15
N VAL A 201 -12.94 -7.15 16.22
CA VAL A 201 -12.26 -7.75 15.05
C VAL A 201 -13.19 -8.75 14.37
N LYS A 202 -13.86 -9.62 15.14
CA LYS A 202 -14.75 -10.67 14.60
C LYS A 202 -16.00 -10.13 13.89
N GLU A 203 -16.35 -8.87 14.10
CA GLU A 203 -17.49 -8.20 13.46
C GLU A 203 -17.12 -7.54 12.12
N ASN A 204 -15.85 -7.65 11.71
CA ASN A 204 -15.32 -7.03 10.50
C ASN A 204 -14.54 -8.08 9.69
N THR A 205 -15.09 -8.49 8.55
CA THR A 205 -14.54 -9.59 7.74
C THR A 205 -13.12 -9.30 7.27
N ASP A 206 -12.83 -8.04 6.95
CA ASP A 206 -11.53 -7.56 6.49
C ASP A 206 -10.40 -7.71 7.54
N PHE A 207 -10.71 -7.64 8.83
CA PHE A 207 -9.74 -7.93 9.90
C PHE A 207 -9.75 -9.42 10.29
N ALA A 208 -10.93 -10.00 10.45
CA ALA A 208 -11.09 -11.37 10.92
C ALA A 208 -10.40 -12.37 9.98
N TYR A 209 -10.53 -12.19 8.66
CA TYR A 209 -9.94 -13.11 7.68
C TYR A 209 -8.42 -12.98 7.60
N ILE A 210 -7.83 -11.86 8.06
CA ILE A 210 -6.38 -11.72 8.12
C ILE A 210 -5.80 -12.47 9.32
N ILE A 211 -6.45 -12.39 10.48
CA ILE A 211 -5.98 -13.03 11.72
C ILE A 211 -6.30 -14.53 11.71
N LYS A 212 -7.55 -14.88 11.41
CA LYS A 212 -8.05 -16.26 11.42
C LYS A 212 -8.79 -16.55 10.11
N PRO A 213 -8.07 -16.71 8.99
CA PRO A 213 -8.68 -16.96 7.70
C PRO A 213 -9.53 -18.25 7.70
N PRO A 214 -10.73 -18.24 7.10
CA PRO A 214 -11.47 -19.46 6.83
C PRO A 214 -10.72 -20.33 5.80
N SER A 215 -11.02 -21.63 5.76
CA SER A 215 -10.29 -22.59 4.92
C SER A 215 -10.27 -22.27 3.41
N PHE A 216 -11.30 -21.58 2.91
CA PHE A 216 -11.39 -21.16 1.51
C PHE A 216 -10.60 -19.88 1.21
N TYR A 217 -10.20 -19.12 2.22
CA TYR A 217 -9.50 -17.85 2.08
C TYR A 217 -8.04 -18.02 2.50
N LYS A 218 -7.11 -18.09 1.54
CA LYS A 218 -5.69 -18.41 1.81
C LYS A 218 -4.77 -17.18 1.94
N LYS A 219 -5.33 -15.97 1.85
CA LYS A 219 -4.55 -14.72 1.88
C LYS A 219 -4.36 -14.26 3.32
N GLN A 220 -3.19 -13.69 3.63
CA GLN A 220 -2.89 -13.04 4.92
C GLN A 220 -3.04 -11.51 4.86
N TYR A 221 -3.96 -11.07 4.02
CA TYR A 221 -4.33 -9.69 3.76
C TYR A 221 -5.72 -9.72 3.13
N PHE A 222 -6.41 -8.60 3.11
CA PHE A 222 -7.68 -8.41 2.44
C PHE A 222 -7.45 -7.61 1.15
N TYR A 223 -7.96 -8.08 0.03
CA TYR A 223 -7.86 -7.38 -1.26
C TYR A 223 -9.11 -7.68 -2.07
N GLU A 224 -10.02 -6.73 -2.14
CA GLU A 224 -11.27 -6.89 -2.87
C GLU A 224 -11.56 -5.66 -3.74
N GLN A 225 -11.73 -5.93 -5.03
CA GLN A 225 -12.08 -4.92 -6.05
C GLN A 225 -13.51 -4.43 -5.89
N ASP A 226 -14.42 -5.32 -5.50
CA ASP A 226 -15.84 -5.04 -5.34
C ASP A 226 -16.39 -5.87 -4.18
N LEU A 227 -16.71 -5.18 -3.08
CA LEU A 227 -17.22 -5.80 -1.86
C LEU A 227 -18.62 -6.41 -2.05
N HIS A 228 -19.43 -5.91 -2.98
CA HIS A 228 -20.72 -6.52 -3.28
C HIS A 228 -20.52 -7.86 -3.98
N LEU A 229 -19.65 -7.90 -5.00
CA LEU A 229 -19.31 -9.17 -5.67
C LEU A 229 -18.64 -10.16 -4.71
N PHE A 230 -17.77 -9.67 -3.82
CA PHE A 230 -17.18 -10.49 -2.78
C PHE A 230 -18.23 -11.06 -1.83
N ASN A 231 -19.19 -10.25 -1.37
CA ASN A 231 -20.30 -10.71 -0.54
C ASN A 231 -21.13 -11.80 -1.23
N GLU A 232 -21.45 -11.64 -2.52
CA GLU A 232 -22.13 -12.69 -3.30
C GLU A 232 -21.29 -13.98 -3.41
N ALA A 233 -19.96 -13.87 -3.49
CA ALA A 233 -19.08 -15.03 -3.47
C ALA A 233 -19.08 -15.73 -2.09
N LEU A 234 -19.13 -14.98 -0.99
CA LEU A 234 -19.21 -15.53 0.38
C LEU A 234 -20.48 -16.32 0.62
N LYS A 235 -21.61 -15.93 0.03
CA LYS A 235 -22.88 -16.66 0.14
C LYS A 235 -22.78 -18.11 -0.33
N LYS A 236 -21.89 -18.41 -1.30
CA LYS A 236 -21.60 -19.80 -1.74
C LYS A 236 -21.01 -20.68 -0.63
N HIS A 237 -20.40 -20.05 0.36
CA HIS A 237 -19.82 -20.67 1.55
C HIS A 237 -20.69 -20.50 2.80
N LYS A 238 -21.95 -20.03 2.65
CA LYS A 238 -22.86 -19.69 3.76
C LYS A 238 -22.29 -18.63 4.72
N GLU A 239 -21.46 -17.74 4.18
CA GLU A 239 -20.87 -16.60 4.88
C GLU A 239 -21.39 -15.30 4.27
N GLU A 240 -21.26 -14.20 5.01
CA GLU A 240 -21.58 -12.85 4.53
C GLU A 240 -20.47 -11.88 4.92
N TYR A 241 -20.29 -10.83 4.13
CA TYR A 241 -19.37 -9.76 4.45
C TYR A 241 -19.92 -8.96 5.64
N LYS A 242 -19.12 -8.87 6.71
CA LYS A 242 -19.45 -8.18 7.94
C LYS A 242 -18.64 -6.89 8.04
N ASN A 243 -19.33 -5.83 8.42
CA ASN A 243 -18.73 -4.56 8.80
C ASN A 243 -19.56 -3.93 9.92
N THR A 244 -18.91 -3.28 10.88
CA THR A 244 -19.63 -2.61 11.96
C THR A 244 -20.37 -1.35 11.51
N ASN A 245 -19.99 -0.76 10.38
CA ASN A 245 -20.81 0.24 9.70
C ASN A 245 -21.72 -0.45 8.68
N THR A 246 -23.03 -0.52 8.93
CA THR A 246 -23.99 -1.15 8.02
C THR A 246 -24.10 -0.43 6.67
N ASP A 247 -23.79 0.87 6.64
CA ASP A 247 -23.81 1.71 5.44
C ASP A 247 -22.42 1.88 4.80
N TYR A 248 -21.48 0.97 5.09
CA TYR A 248 -20.11 1.03 4.57
C TYR A 248 -20.04 1.26 3.05
N TRP A 249 -21.00 0.71 2.30
CA TRP A 249 -21.09 0.80 0.84
C TRP A 249 -21.24 2.23 0.30
N THR A 250 -21.72 3.16 1.14
CA THR A 250 -21.82 4.59 0.83
C THR A 250 -20.47 5.30 0.93
N PHE A 251 -19.51 4.69 1.63
CA PHE A 251 -18.22 5.27 1.97
C PHE A 251 -17.05 4.61 1.23
N TYR A 252 -17.16 3.32 0.91
CA TYR A 252 -16.22 2.61 0.05
C TYR A 252 -16.86 1.34 -0.53
N ARG A 253 -16.36 0.92 -1.69
CA ARG A 253 -16.82 -0.26 -2.44
C ARG A 253 -15.71 -1.27 -2.73
N ALA A 254 -14.46 -0.81 -2.66
CA ALA A 254 -13.26 -1.62 -2.83
C ALA A 254 -12.33 -1.37 -1.64
N ALA A 255 -11.59 -2.39 -1.20
CA ALA A 255 -10.71 -2.28 -0.05
C ALA A 255 -9.47 -3.18 -0.16
N ILE A 256 -8.36 -2.65 0.34
CA ILE A 256 -7.12 -3.35 0.63
C ILE A 256 -6.85 -3.19 2.12
N VAL A 257 -6.64 -4.29 2.83
CA VAL A 257 -6.24 -4.26 4.23
C VAL A 257 -5.03 -5.16 4.41
N VAL A 258 -3.93 -4.60 4.91
CA VAL A 258 -2.73 -5.36 5.25
C VAL A 258 -2.44 -5.27 6.73
N PRO A 259 -1.97 -6.37 7.36
CA PRO A 259 -1.60 -6.33 8.76
C PRO A 259 -0.33 -5.51 8.97
N ILE A 260 -0.30 -4.74 10.05
CA ILE A 260 0.89 -4.07 10.60
C ILE A 260 1.54 -5.07 11.53
N ARG A 261 2.58 -5.74 11.04
CA ARG A 261 3.13 -6.93 11.70
C ARG A 261 4.63 -7.12 11.53
N ILE A 262 5.19 -7.92 12.42
CA ILE A 262 6.54 -8.48 12.32
C ILE A 262 6.49 -9.96 12.70
N ALA A 263 7.35 -10.80 12.12
CA ALA A 263 7.46 -12.19 12.58
C ALA A 263 7.98 -12.22 14.02
N HIS A 264 7.42 -13.09 14.87
CA HIS A 264 7.86 -13.22 16.27
C HIS A 264 9.34 -13.60 16.37
N THR A 265 9.88 -14.31 15.40
CA THR A 265 11.30 -14.68 15.30
C THR A 265 12.26 -13.48 15.28
N HIS A 266 11.78 -12.29 14.91
CA HIS A 266 12.56 -11.05 14.94
C HIS A 266 12.42 -10.27 16.26
N LEU A 267 11.55 -10.72 17.16
CA LEU A 267 11.30 -10.09 18.46
C LEU A 267 12.12 -10.79 19.54
N TYR A 268 13.16 -10.11 20.02
CA TYR A 268 14.11 -10.64 21.01
C TYR A 268 13.48 -11.05 22.36
N PHE A 269 12.25 -10.61 22.64
CA PHE A 269 11.53 -10.89 23.87
C PHE A 269 10.57 -12.07 23.76
N THR A 270 10.50 -12.74 22.61
CA THR A 270 9.62 -13.89 22.37
C THR A 270 10.45 -15.15 22.15
N GLN A 271 9.96 -16.30 22.62
CA GLN A 271 10.59 -17.61 22.39
C GLN A 271 9.99 -18.35 21.19
N LYS A 272 9.11 -17.70 20.43
CA LYS A 272 8.40 -18.27 19.28
C LYS A 272 9.35 -18.39 18.09
N THR A 273 9.50 -19.60 17.58
CA THR A 273 10.45 -19.94 16.50
C THR A 273 9.79 -20.14 15.14
N ASP A 274 8.45 -20.21 15.08
CA ASP A 274 7.73 -20.35 13.81
C ASP A 274 7.83 -19.03 12.99
N PRO A 275 8.46 -19.04 11.81
CA PRO A 275 8.53 -17.86 10.95
C PRO A 275 7.18 -17.42 10.39
N LYS A 276 6.15 -18.27 10.47
CA LYS A 276 4.77 -17.95 10.05
C LYS A 276 3.93 -17.36 11.18
N ASP A 277 4.47 -17.31 12.40
CA ASP A 277 3.81 -16.66 13.52
C ASP A 277 4.19 -15.17 13.56
N TYR A 278 3.18 -14.31 13.51
CA TYR A 278 3.35 -12.87 13.40
C TYR A 278 2.74 -12.16 14.59
N HIS A 279 3.48 -11.19 15.13
CA HIS A 279 2.95 -10.19 16.02
C HIS A 279 2.26 -9.10 15.18
N ILE A 280 0.95 -8.93 15.35
CA ILE A 280 0.14 -7.96 14.62
C ILE A 280 -0.32 -6.86 15.59
N VAL A 281 0.06 -5.61 15.32
CA VAL A 281 -0.34 -4.45 16.15
C VAL A 281 -1.57 -3.73 15.63
N GLY A 282 -1.98 -4.03 14.40
CA GLY A 282 -3.05 -3.32 13.72
C GLY A 282 -3.12 -3.62 12.23
N PHE A 283 -3.81 -2.74 11.51
CA PHE A 283 -4.10 -2.85 10.10
C PHE A 283 -3.92 -1.50 9.41
N LEU A 284 -3.30 -1.54 8.24
CA LEU A 284 -3.33 -0.44 7.28
C LEU A 284 -4.46 -0.72 6.30
N CYS A 285 -5.44 0.17 6.25
CA CYS A 285 -6.61 0.07 5.39
C CYS A 285 -6.52 1.12 4.27
N ILE A 286 -6.80 0.70 3.04
CA ILE A 286 -6.79 1.53 1.84
C ILE A 286 -8.10 1.23 1.12
N ASP A 287 -8.90 2.25 0.85
CA ASP A 287 -10.24 2.05 0.32
C ASP A 287 -10.63 3.14 -0.67
N THR A 288 -11.68 2.85 -1.45
CA THR A 288 -12.20 3.76 -2.48
C THR A 288 -13.63 3.41 -2.85
N MET A 289 -14.34 4.38 -3.43
CA MET A 289 -15.65 4.19 -4.04
C MET A 289 -15.60 3.54 -5.42
N SER A 290 -14.43 3.49 -6.05
CA SER A 290 -14.26 2.93 -7.40
C SER A 290 -14.07 1.42 -7.35
N THR A 291 -14.97 0.68 -7.98
CA THR A 291 -14.82 -0.78 -8.22
C THR A 291 -13.86 -1.10 -9.37
N GLU A 292 -13.23 -0.09 -9.98
CA GLU A 292 -12.26 -0.27 -11.06
C GLU A 292 -10.82 0.02 -10.59
N ALA A 293 -10.64 0.43 -9.33
CA ALA A 293 -9.34 0.84 -8.82
C ALA A 293 -8.42 -0.36 -8.50
N PHE A 294 -8.92 -1.37 -7.80
CA PHE A 294 -8.12 -2.49 -7.31
C PHE A 294 -8.24 -3.70 -8.24
N ILE A 295 -7.71 -3.55 -9.45
CA ILE A 295 -7.72 -4.58 -10.50
C ILE A 295 -6.98 -5.85 -10.02
N PRO A 296 -7.58 -7.06 -10.06
CA PRO A 296 -7.00 -8.29 -9.53
C PRO A 296 -5.64 -8.67 -10.14
N GLU A 297 -5.43 -8.37 -11.42
CA GLU A 297 -4.19 -8.62 -12.14
C GLU A 297 -2.98 -7.89 -11.53
N TYR A 298 -3.21 -6.82 -10.76
CA TYR A 298 -2.18 -6.02 -10.09
C TYR A 298 -2.19 -6.17 -8.55
N GLU A 299 -2.90 -7.17 -8.02
CA GLU A 299 -3.01 -7.41 -6.58
C GLU A 299 -1.65 -7.47 -5.90
N GLU A 300 -0.69 -8.21 -6.47
CA GLU A 300 0.64 -8.36 -5.86
C GLU A 300 1.34 -7.01 -5.71
N GLN A 301 1.35 -6.18 -6.74
CA GLN A 301 2.03 -4.89 -6.73
C GLN A 301 1.40 -3.93 -5.70
N PHE A 302 0.08 -3.83 -5.67
CA PHE A 302 -0.61 -3.03 -4.67
C PHE A 302 -0.34 -3.53 -3.26
N ILE A 303 -0.41 -4.85 -3.04
CA ILE A 303 -0.12 -5.43 -1.72
C ILE A 303 1.32 -5.18 -1.29
N GLN A 304 2.31 -5.22 -2.19
CA GLN A 304 3.70 -4.89 -1.85
C GLN A 304 3.86 -3.42 -1.46
N ILE A 305 3.19 -2.50 -2.17
CA ILE A 305 3.14 -1.07 -1.80
C ILE A 305 2.56 -0.94 -0.39
N ALA A 306 1.38 -1.51 -0.12
CA ALA A 306 0.73 -1.43 1.19
C ALA A 306 1.61 -2.03 2.30
N LYS A 307 2.21 -3.20 2.07
CA LYS A 307 3.12 -3.86 3.02
C LYS A 307 4.37 -3.03 3.32
N SER A 308 4.93 -2.33 2.34
CA SER A 308 6.11 -1.48 2.55
C SER A 308 5.83 -0.34 3.54
N PHE A 309 4.65 0.29 3.43
CA PHE A 309 4.19 1.31 4.39
C PHE A 309 3.85 0.68 5.74
N SER A 310 3.16 -0.46 5.74
CA SER A 310 2.84 -1.22 6.94
C SER A 310 4.07 -1.58 7.78
N ALA A 311 5.19 -1.93 7.13
CA ALA A 311 6.46 -2.20 7.79
C ALA A 311 7.02 -0.95 8.50
N LEU A 312 6.94 0.23 7.88
CA LEU A 312 7.35 1.49 8.51
C LEU A 312 6.44 1.84 9.69
N ILE A 313 5.12 1.68 9.53
CA ILE A 313 4.15 1.91 10.60
C ILE A 313 4.48 1.04 11.81
N TYR A 314 4.83 -0.24 11.61
CA TYR A 314 5.20 -1.13 12.72
C TYR A 314 6.34 -0.54 13.56
N VAL A 315 7.41 -0.06 12.91
CA VAL A 315 8.55 0.56 13.59
C VAL A 315 8.13 1.83 14.33
N VAL A 316 7.32 2.67 13.70
CA VAL A 316 6.80 3.90 14.32
C VAL A 316 5.97 3.59 15.55
N MET A 317 5.03 2.65 15.46
CA MET A 317 4.15 2.29 16.57
C MET A 317 4.92 1.63 17.71
N ASN A 318 5.91 0.79 17.40
CA ASN A 318 6.78 0.20 18.41
C ASN A 318 7.58 1.29 19.16
N LYS A 319 8.16 2.25 18.42
CA LYS A 319 8.90 3.38 19.00
C LYS A 319 7.99 4.25 19.86
N TYR A 320 6.81 4.61 19.35
CA TYR A 320 5.80 5.36 20.05
C TYR A 320 5.43 4.68 21.38
N GLY A 321 5.05 3.40 21.36
CA GLY A 321 4.68 2.65 22.55
C GLY A 321 5.80 2.59 23.59
N PHE A 322 7.04 2.35 23.16
CA PHE A 322 8.22 2.33 24.05
C PHE A 322 8.43 3.66 24.78
N TYR A 323 8.39 4.78 24.05
CA TYR A 323 8.61 6.09 24.66
C TYR A 323 7.41 6.59 25.46
N LEU A 324 6.19 6.23 25.07
CA LEU A 324 5.00 6.52 25.85
C LEU A 324 5.08 5.86 27.24
N LYS A 325 5.50 4.59 27.31
CA LYS A 325 5.72 3.86 28.58
C LYS A 325 6.82 4.51 29.44
N LYS A 326 7.93 4.93 28.83
CA LYS A 326 9.00 5.65 29.54
C LYS A 326 8.54 7.00 30.09
N SER A 327 7.75 7.76 29.33
CA SER A 327 7.22 9.04 29.78
C SER A 327 6.18 8.88 30.90
N LYS A 328 5.33 7.85 30.86
CA LYS A 328 4.35 7.53 31.91
C LYS A 328 4.99 7.07 33.22
N ASN A 329 6.03 6.25 33.17
CA ASN A 329 6.69 5.69 34.37
C ASN A 329 7.60 6.69 35.11
N GLY A 330 7.67 7.94 34.65
CA GLY A 330 8.52 9.00 35.19
C GLY A 330 10.00 8.73 34.95
N TYR A 331 10.75 9.79 34.65
CA TYR A 331 12.20 9.77 34.83
C TYR A 331 12.49 9.53 36.33
N LYS A 332 12.56 8.27 36.77
CA LYS A 332 13.19 7.95 38.05
C LYS A 332 14.63 8.41 37.91
N ARG A 333 14.95 9.60 38.46
CA ARG A 333 16.33 10.07 38.62
C ARG A 333 17.11 8.89 39.19
N PRO A 334 18.27 8.51 38.62
CA PRO A 334 19.12 7.55 39.30
C PRO A 334 19.36 8.11 40.71
N ARG A 335 18.98 7.36 41.74
CA ARG A 335 19.36 7.66 43.12
C ARG A 335 20.86 7.90 43.06
N LYS A 336 21.30 9.13 43.35
CA LYS A 336 22.71 9.40 43.63
C LYS A 336 23.07 8.35 44.68
N LYS A 337 23.88 7.35 44.33
CA LYS A 337 24.61 6.59 45.34
C LYS A 337 25.36 7.68 46.10
N ALA A 338 24.95 7.92 47.35
CA ALA A 338 25.75 8.70 48.25
C ALA A 338 27.12 8.02 48.24
N MET A 339 28.12 8.69 47.66
CA MET A 339 29.50 8.35 47.93
C MET A 339 29.61 8.47 49.45
N LYS A 340 29.76 7.33 50.12
CA LYS A 340 30.28 7.30 51.49
C LYS A 340 31.57 8.12 51.43
N LYS A 341 31.59 9.26 52.12
CA LYS A 341 32.85 9.84 52.56
C LYS A 341 33.49 8.75 53.43
N GLU A 342 34.57 8.17 52.94
CA GLU A 342 35.51 7.48 53.81
C GLU A 342 36.05 8.54 54.77
N GLU A 343 35.64 8.44 56.04
CA GLU A 343 36.35 9.08 57.13
C GLU A 343 37.72 8.42 57.21
N ILE A 344 38.74 9.16 56.76
CA ILE A 344 40.11 8.86 57.08
C ILE A 344 40.26 9.14 58.57
N SER A 345 40.20 8.10 59.40
CA SER A 345 40.65 8.16 60.79
C SER A 345 42.17 8.08 60.79
N THR A 346 42.84 9.23 60.83
CA THR A 346 44.21 9.29 61.34
C THR A 346 44.13 9.23 62.85
N ASN A 347 44.24 8.02 63.41
CA ASN A 347 44.62 7.85 64.80
C ASN A 347 46.14 7.95 64.88
N ASP A 348 46.57 9.02 65.54
CA ASP A 348 47.89 9.17 66.11
C ASP A 348 48.20 8.01 67.04
N THR A 349 49.31 7.34 66.78
CA THR A 349 50.11 6.70 67.83
C THR A 349 51.56 7.09 67.58
N GLU A 350 51.98 8.15 68.27
CA GLU A 350 53.33 8.22 68.79
C GLU A 350 53.58 6.95 69.60
N ASN A 351 54.62 6.20 69.24
CA ASN A 351 55.45 5.63 70.28
C ASN A 351 56.91 5.61 69.85
N LYS A 352 57.73 6.04 70.80
CA LYS A 352 59.15 6.30 70.72
C LYS A 352 59.98 5.00 70.68
N SER A 353 61.26 5.25 70.43
CA SER A 353 62.44 4.63 71.03
C SER A 353 63.03 3.36 70.39
N ASP A 354 64.24 3.60 69.89
CA ASP A 354 65.47 2.82 70.11
C ASP A 354 65.87 1.72 69.10
N LEU A 355 67.09 1.97 68.57
CA LEU A 355 68.03 1.17 67.78
C LEU A 355 67.93 1.20 66.25
#